data_AF-A0A2E0QDL6-F1
#
_entry.id   AF-A0A2E0QDL6-F1
#
_cell.length_a   1.000
_cell.length_b   1.000
_cell.length_c   1.000
_cell.angle_alpha   90.00
_cell.angle_beta   90.00
_cell.angle_gamma   90.00
#
_symmetry.space_group_name_H-M   'P 1'
#
loop_
_entity.id
_entity.type
_entity.pdbx_description
1 polymer ?
#
loop_
_entity_poly.entity_id
_entity_poly.type
_entity_poly.pdbx_seq_one_letter_code
_entity_poly.pdbx_strand_id
1 'polypeptide(L)'
;MRGPNEEESGRVAWLSCLPRVEVGLYEVTETQLAKSLVDANEQVRQSFVTTGFHDYSTQQKGQAYKRLCDAYVLGTGRLTRTRIALYRPETKDGDPRLWVYRFVELLPDAYPGDLVAIVQDGSKCVVTDLTLIELTDDRRATLEAIFAPADPDWS
;
A
#
# COMPACT_ATOMS: atom_id res chain seq x y z
N MET A 1 15.74 3.90 -1.90
CA MET A 1 15.12 2.89 -1.05
C MET A 1 16.19 1.91 -0.65
N ARG A 2 16.28 1.58 0.64
CA ARG A 2 17.10 0.45 1.09
C ARG A 2 16.56 -0.88 0.54
N GLY A 3 17.40 -1.90 0.51
CA GLY A 3 16.92 -3.27 0.29
C GLY A 3 16.20 -3.83 1.54
N PRO A 4 15.33 -4.84 1.38
CA PRO A 4 14.79 -5.58 2.51
C PRO A 4 15.89 -6.34 3.26
N ASN A 5 15.77 -6.45 4.58
CA ASN A 5 16.59 -7.35 5.40
C ASN A 5 16.16 -8.82 5.22
N GLU A 6 16.74 -9.77 5.95
CA GLU A 6 16.44 -11.20 5.80
C GLU A 6 14.97 -11.55 6.10
N GLU A 7 14.43 -11.02 7.20
CA GLU A 7 13.04 -11.26 7.58
C GLU A 7 12.06 -10.61 6.58
N GLU A 8 12.32 -9.35 6.23
CA GLU A 8 11.55 -8.61 5.23
C GLU A 8 11.60 -9.30 3.87
N SER A 9 12.76 -9.84 3.48
CA SER A 9 12.91 -10.58 2.23
C SER A 9 12.06 -11.85 2.24
N GLY A 10 12.00 -12.56 3.37
CA GLY A 10 11.10 -13.70 3.55
C GLY A 10 9.62 -13.31 3.45
N ARG A 11 9.24 -12.12 3.94
CA ARG A 11 7.88 -11.56 3.85
C ARG A 11 7.56 -11.15 2.41
N VAL A 12 8.45 -10.42 1.74
CA VAL A 12 8.31 -10.01 0.33
C VAL A 12 8.22 -11.24 -0.59
N ALA A 13 9.12 -12.20 -0.45
CA ALA A 13 9.13 -13.40 -1.28
C ALA A 13 7.80 -14.15 -1.20
N TRP A 14 7.24 -14.24 0.01
CA TRP A 14 5.93 -14.85 0.19
C TRP A 14 4.78 -14.04 -0.42
N LEU A 15 4.75 -12.72 -0.25
CA LEU A 15 3.75 -11.85 -0.89
C LEU A 15 3.78 -11.99 -2.41
N SER A 16 4.98 -12.03 -2.99
CA SER A 16 5.19 -12.17 -4.44
C SER A 16 4.81 -13.54 -4.98
N CYS A 17 4.66 -14.56 -4.13
CA CYS A 17 4.17 -15.88 -4.52
C CYS A 17 2.64 -15.99 -4.50
N LEU A 18 1.92 -14.98 -4.02
CA LEU A 18 0.46 -14.98 -4.01
C LEU A 18 -0.10 -14.84 -5.44
N PRO A 19 -1.17 -15.55 -5.80
CA PRO A 19 -1.71 -15.52 -7.16
C PRO A 19 -2.40 -14.19 -7.48
N ARG A 20 -2.16 -13.66 -8.69
CA ARG A 20 -2.84 -12.47 -9.24
C ARG A 20 -2.69 -11.18 -8.45
N VAL A 21 -1.65 -11.07 -7.63
CA VAL A 21 -1.32 -9.82 -6.95
C VAL A 21 0.06 -9.32 -7.38
N GLU A 22 0.28 -8.03 -7.27
CA GLU A 22 1.60 -7.41 -7.43
C GLU A 22 1.97 -6.61 -6.18
N VAL A 23 3.27 -6.55 -5.91
CA VAL A 23 3.83 -5.92 -4.70
C VAL A 23 4.64 -4.68 -5.08
N GLY A 24 4.13 -3.51 -4.69
CA GLY A 24 4.89 -2.26 -4.66
C GLY A 24 5.52 -2.07 -3.28
N LEU A 25 6.77 -1.64 -3.20
CA LEU A 25 7.43 -1.33 -1.92
C LEU A 25 7.72 0.17 -1.83
N TYR A 26 7.69 0.72 -0.63
CA TYR A 26 8.28 2.03 -0.36
C TYR A 26 8.84 2.09 1.07
N GLU A 27 9.80 2.99 1.26
CA GLU A 27 10.40 3.24 2.57
C GLU A 27 9.73 4.45 3.21
N VAL A 28 9.34 4.31 4.48
CA VAL A 28 8.72 5.37 5.27
C VAL A 28 9.73 6.48 5.53
N THR A 29 9.32 7.74 5.37
CA THR A 29 10.13 8.92 5.71
C THR A 29 9.43 9.78 6.75
N GLU A 30 10.19 10.60 7.48
CA GLU A 30 9.65 11.57 8.43
C GLU A 30 8.59 12.49 7.79
N THR A 31 8.85 12.94 6.56
CA THR A 31 7.92 13.81 5.83
C THR A 31 6.62 13.07 5.48
N GLN A 32 6.70 11.79 5.15
CA GLN A 32 5.53 10.96 4.87
C GLN A 32 4.68 10.75 6.13
N LEU A 33 5.28 10.51 7.29
CA LEU A 33 4.51 10.38 8.54
C LEU A 33 3.82 11.70 8.91
N ALA A 34 4.52 12.83 8.77
CA ALA A 34 3.97 14.15 9.09
C ALA A 34 2.85 14.60 8.12
N LYS A 35 2.93 14.23 6.83
CA LYS A 35 2.00 14.72 5.79
C LYS A 35 1.07 13.65 5.23
N SER A 36 1.26 12.39 5.63
CA SER A 36 0.63 11.19 5.05
C SER A 36 0.75 11.08 3.52
N LEU A 37 1.77 11.70 2.92
CA LEU A 37 1.91 11.85 1.48
C LEU A 37 3.17 11.15 0.99
N VAL A 38 2.98 10.11 0.17
CA VAL A 38 4.04 9.23 -0.33
C VAL A 38 4.22 9.47 -1.82
N ASP A 39 5.46 9.61 -2.27
CA ASP A 39 5.78 9.59 -3.69
C ASP A 39 5.72 8.14 -4.19
N ALA A 40 4.90 7.87 -5.20
CA ALA A 40 4.74 6.57 -5.82
C ALA A 40 5.96 6.30 -6.70
N ASN A 41 6.96 5.64 -6.13
CA ASN A 41 8.20 5.26 -6.82
C ASN A 41 7.94 4.28 -7.97
N GLU A 42 8.98 4.00 -8.76
CA GLU A 42 8.87 3.14 -9.95
C GLU A 42 8.28 1.75 -9.65
N GLN A 43 8.68 1.11 -8.55
CA GLN A 43 8.17 -0.21 -8.20
C GLN A 43 6.67 -0.20 -7.91
N VAL A 44 6.18 0.83 -7.19
CA VAL A 44 4.75 1.02 -6.93
C VAL A 44 3.98 1.32 -8.22
N ARG A 45 4.52 2.17 -9.10
CA ARG A 45 3.87 2.47 -10.39
C ARG A 45 3.77 1.23 -11.26
N GLN A 46 4.86 0.48 -11.39
CA GLN A 46 4.90 -0.71 -12.21
C GLN A 46 3.96 -1.80 -11.67
N SER A 47 3.88 -1.99 -10.35
CA SER A 47 2.92 -2.95 -9.77
C SER A 47 1.47 -2.58 -10.06
N PHE A 48 1.11 -1.28 -9.96
CA PHE A 48 -0.23 -0.79 -10.29
C PHE A 48 -0.58 -0.96 -11.77
N VAL A 49 0.35 -0.67 -12.68
CA VAL A 49 0.13 -0.87 -14.13
C VAL A 49 -0.03 -2.35 -14.46
N THR A 50 0.80 -3.21 -13.88
CA THR A 50 0.84 -4.66 -14.19
C THR A 50 -0.48 -5.37 -13.87
N THR A 51 -1.16 -4.95 -12.82
CA THR A 51 -2.48 -5.46 -12.41
C THR A 51 -3.66 -4.71 -13.00
N GLY A 52 -3.44 -3.51 -13.54
CA GLY A 52 -4.49 -2.58 -13.95
C GLY A 52 -5.11 -1.76 -12.81
N PHE A 53 -4.55 -1.78 -11.59
CA PHE A 53 -5.08 -1.00 -10.45
C PHE A 53 -5.09 0.51 -10.71
N HIS A 54 -4.01 1.03 -11.30
CA HIS A 54 -3.93 2.43 -11.71
C HIS A 54 -2.79 2.66 -12.70
N ASP A 55 -3.01 3.53 -13.68
CA ASP A 55 -1.97 4.03 -14.58
C ASP A 55 -1.83 5.55 -14.41
N TYR A 56 -0.72 5.97 -13.80
CA TYR A 56 -0.43 7.39 -13.63
C TYR A 56 -0.12 8.08 -14.97
N SER A 57 0.37 7.38 -15.98
CA SER A 57 0.74 8.00 -17.27
C SER A 57 -0.47 8.60 -18.00
N THR A 58 -1.65 7.99 -17.82
CA THR A 58 -2.92 8.44 -18.39
C THR A 58 -3.72 9.37 -17.46
N GLN A 59 -3.31 9.49 -16.20
CA GLN A 59 -3.95 10.40 -15.23
C GLN A 59 -3.61 11.87 -15.52
N GLN A 60 -4.63 12.73 -15.52
CA GLN A 60 -4.45 14.19 -15.60
C GLN A 60 -3.79 14.76 -14.33
N LYS A 61 -3.09 15.89 -14.47
CA LYS A 61 -2.41 16.58 -13.35
C LYS A 61 -3.39 17.44 -12.56
N GLY A 62 -3.24 17.45 -11.24
CA GLY A 62 -3.98 18.28 -10.30
C GLY A 62 -4.84 17.49 -9.31
N GLN A 63 -5.16 18.13 -8.18
CA GLN A 63 -6.00 17.53 -7.14
C GLN A 63 -7.41 17.20 -7.65
N ALA A 64 -7.91 17.95 -8.65
CA ALA A 64 -9.20 17.73 -9.28
C ALA A 64 -9.31 16.36 -9.96
N TYR A 65 -8.19 15.74 -10.35
CA TYR A 65 -8.14 14.44 -11.02
C TYR A 65 -7.66 13.31 -10.10
N LYS A 66 -7.65 13.56 -8.80
CA LYS A 66 -7.34 12.55 -7.78
C LYS A 66 -8.31 11.38 -7.89
N ARG A 67 -7.77 10.17 -7.95
CA ARG A 67 -8.52 8.92 -7.84
C ARG A 67 -8.55 8.50 -6.39
N LEU A 68 -9.72 8.09 -5.91
CA LEU A 68 -9.91 7.59 -4.56
C LEU A 68 -10.36 6.13 -4.69
N CYS A 69 -9.54 5.22 -4.19
CA CYS A 69 -9.80 3.78 -4.27
C CYS A 69 -10.01 3.23 -2.86
N ASP A 70 -10.80 2.18 -2.75
CA ASP A 70 -10.90 1.41 -1.52
C ASP A 70 -9.57 0.68 -1.26
N ALA A 71 -9.16 0.67 -0.01
CA ALA A 71 -7.94 0.00 0.43
C ALA A 71 -8.12 -0.51 1.86
N TYR A 72 -7.16 -1.30 2.32
CA TYR A 72 -7.10 -1.79 3.68
C TYR A 72 -5.70 -1.63 4.23
N VAL A 73 -5.58 -1.49 5.55
CA VAL A 73 -4.30 -1.56 6.25
C VAL A 73 -4.29 -2.81 7.10
N LEU A 74 -3.25 -3.62 6.94
CA LEU A 74 -2.96 -4.72 7.84
C LEU A 74 -2.01 -4.20 8.93
N GLY A 75 -2.55 -4.01 10.14
CA GLY A 75 -1.78 -3.70 11.33
C GLY A 75 -1.61 -4.92 12.24
N THR A 76 -1.15 -4.69 13.47
CA THR A 76 -0.98 -5.72 14.50
C THR A 76 -2.34 -6.32 14.90
N GLY A 77 -2.71 -7.41 14.22
CA GLY A 77 -3.84 -8.27 14.60
C GLY A 77 -5.12 -8.15 13.77
N ARG A 78 -5.31 -7.13 12.91
CA ARG A 78 -6.50 -7.04 12.05
C ARG A 78 -6.27 -6.29 10.73
N LEU A 79 -7.10 -6.64 9.74
CA LEU A 79 -7.27 -5.87 8.52
C LEU A 79 -8.34 -4.78 8.72
N THR A 80 -8.01 -3.52 8.46
CA THR A 80 -8.94 -2.39 8.65
C THR A 80 -9.18 -1.65 7.34
N ARG A 81 -10.45 -1.44 6.96
CA ARG A 81 -10.82 -0.66 5.76
C ARG A 81 -10.37 0.79 5.89
N THR A 82 -9.86 1.30 4.78
CA THR A 82 -9.50 2.71 4.59
C THR A 82 -9.68 3.09 3.11
N ARG A 83 -9.05 4.19 2.70
CA ARG A 83 -8.96 4.62 1.30
C ARG A 83 -7.52 4.92 0.92
N ILE A 84 -7.22 4.79 -0.36
CA ILE A 84 -5.99 5.29 -0.95
C ILE A 84 -6.31 6.34 -2.01
N ALA A 85 -5.69 7.50 -1.91
CA ALA A 85 -5.77 8.57 -2.89
C ALA A 85 -4.56 8.51 -3.83
N LEU A 86 -4.78 8.52 -5.14
CA LEU A 86 -3.75 8.48 -6.18
C LEU A 86 -3.85 9.76 -7.02
N TYR A 87 -2.78 10.54 -7.14
CA TYR A 87 -2.83 11.77 -7.97
C TYR A 87 -1.48 12.21 -8.52
N ARG A 88 -1.52 13.00 -9.59
CA ARG A 88 -0.37 13.70 -10.15
C ARG A 88 -0.38 15.18 -9.75
N PRO A 89 0.68 15.74 -9.16
CA PRO A 89 0.73 17.16 -8.87
C PRO A 89 0.75 18.02 -10.15
N GLU A 90 0.20 19.24 -10.07
CA GLU A 90 0.20 20.23 -11.18
C GLU A 90 1.60 20.74 -11.51
N THR A 91 2.34 21.12 -10.47
CA THR A 91 3.52 21.99 -10.58
C THR A 91 4.84 21.25 -10.51
N LYS A 92 4.82 19.93 -10.31
CA LYS A 92 6.03 19.12 -10.21
C LYS A 92 5.97 18.01 -11.25
N ASP A 93 6.98 17.94 -12.11
CA ASP A 93 7.24 16.77 -12.96
C ASP A 93 7.88 15.61 -12.18
N GLY A 94 7.91 15.72 -10.85
CA GLY A 94 8.30 14.63 -9.97
C GLY A 94 7.25 13.52 -9.94
N ASP A 95 7.57 12.48 -9.18
CA ASP A 95 6.76 11.27 -9.11
C ASP A 95 5.30 11.58 -8.74
N PRO A 96 4.34 10.83 -9.33
CA PRO A 96 2.97 10.83 -8.82
C PRO A 96 2.94 10.45 -7.35
N ARG A 97 1.83 10.73 -6.68
CA ARG A 97 1.70 10.50 -5.24
C ARG A 97 0.57 9.57 -4.91
N LEU A 98 0.73 8.92 -3.76
CA LEU A 98 -0.30 8.18 -3.07
C LEU A 98 -0.45 8.68 -1.63
N TRP A 99 -1.65 8.54 -1.10
CA TRP A 99 -1.97 8.82 0.29
C TRP A 99 -2.88 7.73 0.83
N VAL A 100 -2.37 6.95 1.78
CA VAL A 100 -3.13 5.97 2.55
C VAL A 100 -3.79 6.69 3.72
N TYR A 101 -5.12 6.77 3.70
CA TYR A 101 -5.87 7.42 4.77
C TYR A 101 -5.66 6.67 6.08
N ARG A 102 -5.55 7.41 7.18
CA ARG A 102 -5.37 6.86 8.55
C ARG A 102 -4.11 5.98 8.71
N PHE A 103 -3.08 6.15 7.87
CA PHE A 103 -1.85 5.35 7.93
C PHE A 103 -1.25 5.32 9.35
N VAL A 104 -0.96 6.48 9.94
CA VAL A 104 -0.37 6.61 11.29
C VAL A 104 -1.31 6.10 12.39
N GLU A 105 -2.63 6.20 12.18
CA GLU A 105 -3.60 5.67 13.15
C GLU A 105 -3.64 4.13 13.13
N LEU A 106 -3.52 3.53 11.94
CA LEU A 106 -3.62 2.08 11.73
C LEU A 106 -2.28 1.35 11.87
N LEU A 107 -1.16 2.07 11.74
CA LEU A 107 0.20 1.63 11.98
C LEU A 107 0.91 2.66 12.89
N PRO A 108 0.52 2.73 14.18
CA PRO A 108 1.03 3.76 15.11
C PRO A 108 2.52 3.64 15.42
N ASP A 109 3.07 2.44 15.25
CA ASP A 109 4.47 2.15 15.52
C ASP A 109 5.37 2.37 14.29
N ALA A 110 4.80 2.76 13.14
CA ALA A 110 5.55 3.01 11.90
C ALA A 110 6.57 4.14 12.08
N TYR A 111 7.80 3.87 11.68
CA TYR A 111 8.96 4.71 11.89
C TYR A 111 9.70 5.01 10.57
N PRO A 112 10.39 6.16 10.45
CA PRO A 112 11.25 6.42 9.30
C PRO A 112 12.28 5.30 9.09
N GLY A 113 12.34 4.76 7.87
CA GLY A 113 13.18 3.61 7.51
C GLY A 113 12.41 2.28 7.46
N ASP A 114 11.17 2.22 7.95
CA ASP A 114 10.35 1.03 7.81
C ASP A 114 10.00 0.76 6.34
N LEU A 115 9.95 -0.51 5.97
CA LEU A 115 9.62 -0.94 4.63
C LEU A 115 8.14 -1.28 4.55
N VAL A 116 7.39 -0.56 3.74
CA VAL A 116 5.96 -0.78 3.54
C VAL A 116 5.72 -1.48 2.21
N ALA A 117 4.82 -2.47 2.23
CA ALA A 117 4.27 -3.09 1.04
C ALA A 117 2.88 -2.57 0.72
N ILE A 118 2.64 -2.32 -0.58
CA ILE A 118 1.35 -2.14 -1.20
C ILE A 118 1.09 -3.35 -2.07
N VAL A 119 0.12 -4.16 -1.70
CA VAL A 119 -0.25 -5.42 -2.37
C VAL A 119 -1.63 -5.25 -2.96
N GLN A 120 -1.80 -5.52 -4.26
CA GLN A 120 -3.08 -5.28 -4.93
C GLN A 120 -3.30 -6.26 -6.09
N ASP A 121 -4.57 -6.47 -6.47
CA ASP A 121 -5.02 -7.40 -7.51
C ASP A 121 -5.66 -6.73 -8.75
N GLY A 122 -5.49 -5.41 -8.88
CA GLY A 122 -6.16 -4.58 -9.89
C GLY A 122 -7.48 -3.98 -9.43
N SER A 123 -8.11 -4.52 -8.38
CA SER A 123 -9.41 -4.06 -7.87
C SER A 123 -9.38 -3.67 -6.38
N LYS A 124 -8.63 -4.41 -5.57
CA LYS A 124 -8.49 -4.23 -4.13
C LYS A 124 -7.03 -4.03 -3.77
N CYS A 125 -6.79 -3.35 -2.65
CA CYS A 125 -5.45 -2.95 -2.22
C CYS A 125 -5.28 -3.10 -0.71
N VAL A 126 -4.14 -3.64 -0.29
CA VAL A 126 -3.67 -3.68 1.10
C VAL A 126 -2.34 -2.99 1.24
N VAL A 127 -2.19 -2.31 2.38
CA VAL A 127 -0.96 -1.70 2.83
C VAL A 127 -0.55 -2.35 4.14
N THR A 128 0.71 -2.72 4.27
CA THR A 128 1.26 -3.30 5.50
C THR A 128 2.70 -2.87 5.71
N ASP A 129 3.05 -2.63 6.96
CA ASP A 129 4.44 -2.43 7.36
C ASP A 129 5.16 -3.78 7.43
N LEU A 130 6.13 -4.02 6.57
CA LEU A 130 6.90 -5.25 6.54
C LEU A 130 7.97 -5.30 7.61
N THR A 131 8.38 -4.19 8.20
CA THR A 131 9.37 -4.15 9.28
C THR A 131 8.73 -4.58 10.59
N LEU A 132 7.53 -4.08 10.86
CA LEU A 132 6.83 -4.28 12.13
C LEU A 132 5.97 -5.55 12.18
N ILE A 133 5.55 -6.07 11.03
CA ILE A 133 4.60 -7.18 11.03
C ILE A 133 5.26 -8.54 11.24
N GLU A 134 4.82 -9.26 12.28
CA GLU A 134 5.10 -10.68 12.47
C GLU A 134 4.00 -11.52 11.80
N LEU A 135 4.37 -12.48 10.92
CA LEU A 135 3.39 -13.28 10.19
C LEU A 135 3.64 -14.79 10.27
N THR A 136 2.85 -15.42 11.12
CA THR A 136 1.84 -16.47 10.86
C THR A 136 0.71 -16.20 11.91
N ASP A 137 -0.59 -16.51 11.77
CA ASP A 137 -1.20 -17.73 11.28
C ASP A 137 -2.44 -17.40 10.39
N ASP A 138 -2.66 -17.98 9.21
CA ASP A 138 -1.72 -18.66 8.32
C ASP A 138 -1.27 -17.63 7.27
N ARG A 139 -0.05 -17.10 7.49
CA ARG A 139 0.40 -15.74 7.12
C ARG A 139 -0.76 -14.78 6.93
N ARG A 140 -1.29 -14.50 8.13
CA ARG A 140 -2.62 -14.00 8.49
C ARG A 140 -3.62 -14.25 7.38
N ALA A 141 -4.25 -15.43 7.53
CA ALA A 141 -5.00 -16.33 6.63
C ALA A 141 -5.06 -15.93 5.14
N THR A 142 -3.88 -15.65 4.59
CA THR A 142 -3.49 -15.25 3.22
C THR A 142 -3.81 -13.82 2.81
N LEU A 143 -3.48 -12.84 3.65
CA LEU A 143 -3.90 -11.44 3.47
C LEU A 143 -5.38 -11.32 3.07
N GLU A 144 -6.19 -11.76 4.00
CA GLU A 144 -6.74 -13.12 4.08
C GLU A 144 -7.63 -13.72 2.94
N ALA A 145 -7.17 -14.11 1.73
CA ALA A 145 -8.07 -14.54 0.62
C ALA A 145 -9.16 -13.48 0.36
N ILE A 146 -8.67 -12.27 0.58
CA ILE A 146 -9.40 -11.14 1.10
C ILE A 146 -9.02 -10.03 0.17
N PHE A 147 -8.30 -9.13 0.76
CA PHE A 147 -8.80 -7.78 0.87
C PHE A 147 -10.37 -7.67 1.09
N ALA A 148 -11.10 -8.62 1.71
CA ALA A 148 -12.59 -8.66 1.83
C ALA A 148 -13.18 -7.89 3.05
N PRO A 149 -14.52 -7.64 3.13
CA PRO A 149 -15.59 -8.66 3.12
C PRO A 149 -16.65 -8.53 1.99
N ALA A 150 -17.56 -9.52 1.91
CA ALA A 150 -18.80 -9.48 1.12
C ALA A 150 -20.05 -9.04 1.94
N ASP A 151 -19.82 -8.44 3.12
CA ASP A 151 -20.71 -7.98 4.23
C ASP A 151 -21.39 -8.99 5.18
N PRO A 152 -21.47 -8.63 6.48
CA PRO A 152 -22.58 -9.00 7.36
C PRO A 152 -23.09 -7.77 8.15
N ASP A 153 -24.14 -7.14 7.64
CA ASP A 153 -24.97 -6.10 8.27
C ASP A 153 -24.36 -4.73 8.62
N TRP A 154 -24.90 -3.77 7.86
CA TRP A 154 -24.83 -2.33 8.02
C TRP A 154 -25.87 -1.87 9.05
N SER A 155 -25.45 -1.12 10.05
CA SER A 155 -26.31 -0.21 10.81
C SER A 155 -25.50 0.97 11.32
#